data_AF-A0AA36HPE9-F1
#
_entry.id   AF-A0AA36HPE9-F1
#
_cell.length_a   1.000
_cell.length_b   1.000
_cell.length_c   1.000
_cell.angle_alpha   90.00
_cell.angle_beta   90.00
_cell.angle_gamma   90.00
#
_symmetry.space_group_name_H-M   'P 1'
#
loop_
_entity.id
_entity.type
_entity.pdbx_description
1 polymer ?
#
loop_
_entity_poly.entity_id
_entity_poly.type
_entity_poly.pdbx_seq_one_letter_code
_entity_poly.pdbx_strand_id
1 'polypeptide(L)'
;MCCTLVVYSLTCFAREGSWSFRSASYLVFTWELEQRRTYRILGFLLAGGISAMVCHSILVKSFAKTSLYHVDAVKFMKMQFDLAVVIYSVKLILYPGTPVHRWQHAPISHILFKRHFMHLFSQSNDKLGAFILDALWRANHGQMEALRHEMLDPDDADMFLMLANDQQEAERDERIRVGFCDDLTICRDEESDEAASEAVSSKMLSPGYR
;
A
#
# COMPACT_ATOMS: atom_id res chain seq x y z
N MET A 1 16.60 -14.57 -2.82
CA MET A 1 15.78 -13.43 -2.37
C MET A 1 14.30 -13.60 -2.69
N CYS A 2 13.91 -14.01 -3.90
CA CYS A 2 12.49 -14.32 -4.16
C CYS A 2 11.99 -15.48 -3.28
N CYS A 3 12.74 -16.58 -3.19
CA CYS A 3 12.35 -17.72 -2.35
C CYS A 3 12.21 -17.35 -0.87
N THR A 4 13.05 -16.47 -0.33
CA THR A 4 12.95 -16.03 1.07
C THR A 4 11.70 -15.21 1.32
N LEU A 5 11.30 -14.34 0.36
CA LEU A 5 10.06 -13.59 0.45
C LEU A 5 8.84 -14.51 0.35
N VAL A 6 8.86 -15.47 -0.58
CA VAL A 6 7.79 -16.48 -0.73
C VAL A 6 7.67 -17.34 0.53
N VAL A 7 8.77 -17.87 1.06
CA VAL A 7 8.78 -18.67 2.29
C VAL A 7 8.31 -17.86 3.48
N TYR A 8 8.72 -16.58 3.59
CA TYR A 8 8.22 -15.68 4.63
C TYR A 8 6.70 -15.49 4.53
N SER A 9 6.19 -15.17 3.34
CA SER A 9 4.74 -15.00 3.11
C SER A 9 3.96 -16.28 3.43
N LEU A 10 4.45 -17.45 2.99
CA LEU A 10 3.82 -18.75 3.28
C LEU A 10 3.85 -19.08 4.77
N THR A 11 4.94 -18.75 5.47
CA THR A 11 5.06 -18.96 6.92
C THR A 11 4.09 -18.06 7.68
N CYS A 12 3.98 -16.79 7.30
CA CYS A 12 3.00 -15.87 7.88
C CYS A 12 1.57 -16.35 7.62
N PHE A 13 1.29 -16.78 6.39
CA PHE A 13 -0.02 -17.30 5.99
C PHE A 13 -0.41 -18.55 6.80
N ALA A 14 0.52 -19.51 6.94
CA ALA A 14 0.29 -20.73 7.72
C ALA A 14 0.08 -20.44 9.21
N ARG A 15 0.69 -19.39 9.76
CA ARG A 15 0.53 -18.99 11.17
C ARG A 15 -0.81 -18.30 11.44
N GLU A 16 -1.32 -17.52 10.50
CA GLU A 16 -2.59 -16.81 10.64
C GLU A 16 -3.80 -17.75 10.49
N GLY A 17 -3.65 -18.84 9.74
CA GLY A 17 -4.70 -19.86 9.58
C GLY A 17 -5.85 -19.44 8.66
N SER A 18 -5.67 -18.39 7.85
CA SER A 18 -6.66 -17.93 6.86
C SER A 18 -6.65 -18.79 5.59
N TRP A 19 -7.00 -20.07 5.72
CA TRP A 19 -6.93 -21.04 4.60
C TRP A 19 -7.94 -20.79 3.47
N SER A 20 -8.93 -19.94 3.69
CA SER A 20 -9.94 -19.60 2.69
C SER A 20 -9.58 -18.29 1.98
N PHE A 21 -9.23 -18.37 0.70
CA PHE A 21 -8.99 -17.18 -0.14
C PHE A 21 -10.24 -16.32 -0.38
N ARG A 22 -11.40 -16.82 0.05
CA ARG A 22 -12.68 -16.12 -0.05
C ARG A 22 -13.00 -15.32 1.21
N SER A 23 -12.29 -15.55 2.32
CA SER A 23 -12.61 -14.87 3.57
C SER A 23 -12.09 -13.44 3.58
N ALA A 24 -12.80 -12.57 4.30
CA ALA A 24 -12.30 -11.24 4.59
C ALA A 24 -10.99 -11.28 5.40
N SER A 25 -10.83 -12.27 6.27
CA SER A 25 -9.57 -12.48 7.00
C SER A 25 -8.37 -12.69 6.08
N TYR A 26 -8.54 -13.33 4.92
CA TYR A 26 -7.46 -13.46 3.93
C TYR A 26 -7.08 -12.10 3.32
N LEU A 27 -8.07 -11.27 2.99
CA LEU A 27 -7.82 -9.93 2.45
C LEU A 27 -7.07 -9.06 3.47
N VAL A 28 -7.56 -9.03 4.70
CA VAL A 28 -6.92 -8.31 5.82
C VAL A 28 -5.49 -8.79 6.00
N PHE A 29 -5.28 -10.11 6.04
CA PHE A 29 -3.94 -10.69 6.13
C PHE A 29 -3.02 -10.18 5.01
N THR A 30 -3.47 -10.14 3.75
CA THR A 30 -2.62 -9.67 2.66
C THR A 30 -2.27 -8.19 2.77
N TRP A 31 -3.22 -7.34 3.17
CA TRP A 31 -2.96 -5.92 3.39
C TRP A 31 -2.01 -5.69 4.58
N GLU A 32 -2.18 -6.44 5.66
CA GLU A 32 -1.28 -6.36 6.81
C GLU A 32 0.12 -6.86 6.47
N LEU A 33 0.24 -7.96 5.72
CA LEU A 33 1.53 -8.52 5.30
C LEU A 33 2.35 -7.47 4.55
N GLU A 34 1.71 -6.71 3.66
CA GLU A 34 2.32 -5.64 2.88
C GLU A 34 2.73 -4.42 3.73
N GLN A 35 2.04 -4.18 4.85
CA GLN A 35 2.36 -3.11 5.79
C GLN A 35 3.48 -3.48 6.77
N ARG A 36 3.76 -4.79 6.98
CA ARG A 36 4.79 -5.24 7.94
C ARG A 36 6.18 -4.75 7.53
N ARG A 37 6.91 -4.16 8.50
CA ARG A 37 8.28 -3.65 8.29
C ARG A 37 9.22 -4.72 7.73
N THR A 38 9.15 -5.95 8.23
CA THR A 38 9.98 -7.07 7.75
C THR A 38 9.75 -7.37 6.27
N TYR A 39 8.49 -7.36 5.82
CA TYR A 39 8.15 -7.57 4.42
C TYR A 39 8.73 -6.44 3.54
N ARG A 40 8.61 -5.18 3.98
CA ARG A 40 9.19 -4.03 3.27
C ARG A 40 10.71 -4.09 3.18
N ILE A 41 11.40 -4.47 4.27
CA ILE A 41 12.86 -4.67 4.27
C ILE A 41 13.26 -5.75 3.26
N LEU A 42 12.55 -6.89 3.23
CA LEU A 42 12.78 -7.94 2.24
C LEU A 42 12.55 -7.43 0.80
N GLY A 43 11.52 -6.62 0.59
CA GLY A 43 11.25 -5.92 -0.67
C GLY A 43 12.40 -5.00 -1.10
N PHE A 44 12.93 -4.18 -0.19
CA PHE A 44 14.09 -3.33 -0.46
C PHE A 44 15.36 -4.12 -0.76
N LEU A 45 15.62 -5.22 -0.03
CA LEU A 45 16.76 -6.10 -0.31
C LEU A 45 16.63 -6.75 -1.69
N LEU A 46 15.42 -7.17 -2.07
CA LEU A 46 15.14 -7.70 -3.40
C LEU A 46 15.40 -6.63 -4.49
N ALA A 47 14.87 -5.42 -4.29
CA ALA A 47 15.08 -4.29 -5.19
C ALA A 47 16.57 -3.93 -5.34
N GLY A 48 17.32 -3.87 -4.22
CA GLY A 48 18.76 -3.62 -4.22
C GLY A 48 19.55 -4.68 -4.97
N GLY A 49 19.20 -5.96 -4.80
CA GLY A 49 19.82 -7.06 -5.54
C GLY A 49 19.60 -6.96 -7.05
N ILE A 50 18.38 -6.59 -7.48
CA ILE A 50 18.05 -6.38 -8.91
C ILE A 50 18.82 -5.18 -9.47
N SER A 51 18.83 -4.06 -8.75
CA SER A 51 19.60 -2.87 -9.14
C SER A 51 21.09 -3.17 -9.27
N ALA A 52 21.66 -3.98 -8.37
CA ALA A 52 23.05 -4.42 -8.45
C ALA A 52 23.31 -5.29 -9.68
N MET A 53 22.40 -6.22 -10.03
CA MET A 53 22.51 -7.02 -11.26
C MET A 53 22.43 -6.17 -12.53
N VAL A 54 21.55 -5.17 -12.56
CA VAL A 54 21.44 -4.21 -13.67
C VAL A 54 22.72 -3.40 -13.81
N CYS A 55 23.22 -2.83 -12.70
CA CYS A 55 24.45 -2.06 -12.68
C CYS A 55 25.65 -2.91 -13.15
N HIS A 56 25.78 -4.14 -12.64
CA HIS A 56 26.79 -5.09 -13.08
C HIS A 56 26.69 -5.37 -14.58
N SER A 57 25.48 -5.59 -15.10
CA SER A 57 25.24 -5.83 -16.53
C SER A 57 25.63 -4.63 -17.40
N ILE A 58 25.37 -3.41 -16.92
CA ILE A 58 25.78 -2.17 -17.61
C ILE A 58 27.31 -2.03 -17.60
N LEU A 59 27.96 -2.23 -16.45
CA LEU A 59 29.41 -2.15 -16.31
C LEU A 59 30.11 -3.15 -17.24
N VAL A 60 29.70 -4.42 -17.22
CA VAL A 60 30.24 -5.47 -18.11
C VAL A 60 30.09 -5.07 -19.58
N LYS A 61 28.94 -4.52 -19.97
CA LYS A 61 28.72 -4.03 -21.36
C LYS A 61 29.59 -2.84 -21.72
N SER A 62 29.79 -1.90 -20.79
CA SER A 62 30.65 -0.73 -21.01
C SER A 62 32.10 -1.14 -21.25
N PHE A 63 32.60 -2.16 -20.54
CA PHE A 63 33.93 -2.72 -20.80
C PHE A 63 33.98 -3.62 -22.04
N ALA A 64 32.88 -4.30 -22.37
CA ALA A 64 32.80 -5.17 -23.55
C ALA A 64 32.74 -4.40 -24.88
N LYS A 65 32.32 -3.12 -24.91
CA LYS A 65 32.40 -2.27 -26.11
C LYS A 65 33.83 -2.10 -26.65
N THR A 66 34.84 -2.39 -25.84
CA THR A 66 36.24 -2.43 -26.25
C THR A 66 36.61 -3.71 -27.03
N SER A 67 35.69 -4.68 -27.11
CA SER A 67 35.86 -5.99 -27.74
C SER A 67 34.76 -6.24 -28.79
N LEU A 68 35.14 -6.64 -30.01
CA LEU A 68 34.29 -6.89 -31.18
C LEU A 68 33.33 -8.08 -30.99
N TYR A 69 32.38 -8.01 -30.05
CA TYR A 69 31.34 -9.02 -29.90
C TYR A 69 30.04 -8.59 -30.58
N HIS A 70 29.63 -9.38 -31.58
CA HIS A 70 28.31 -9.27 -32.18
C HIS A 70 27.27 -9.77 -31.18
N VAL A 71 26.47 -8.86 -30.61
CA VAL A 71 25.40 -9.22 -29.67
C VAL A 71 24.17 -9.67 -30.48
N ASP A 72 23.70 -10.89 -30.21
CA ASP A 72 22.46 -11.43 -30.76
C ASP A 72 21.24 -10.63 -30.26
N ALA A 73 20.53 -9.97 -31.19
CA ALA A 73 19.40 -9.10 -30.89
C ALA A 73 18.26 -9.84 -30.16
N VAL A 74 18.05 -11.13 -30.43
CA VAL A 74 16.99 -11.92 -29.80
C VAL A 74 17.28 -12.10 -28.32
N LYS A 75 18.52 -12.44 -27.97
CA LYS A 75 18.95 -12.58 -26.57
C LYS A 75 18.85 -11.27 -25.82
N PHE A 76 19.17 -10.15 -26.49
CA PHE A 76 19.02 -8.83 -25.90
C PHE A 76 17.57 -8.48 -25.60
N MET A 77 16.64 -8.70 -26.55
CA MET A 77 15.21 -8.43 -26.35
C MET A 77 14.62 -9.27 -25.22
N LYS A 78 14.97 -10.56 -25.15
CA LYS A 78 14.54 -11.43 -24.05
C LYS A 78 15.02 -10.91 -22.69
N MET A 79 16.29 -10.52 -22.59
CA MET A 79 16.87 -9.97 -21.36
C MET A 79 16.17 -8.67 -20.91
N GLN A 80 15.80 -7.79 -21.85
CA GLN A 80 15.07 -6.55 -21.54
C GLN A 80 13.64 -6.84 -21.05
N PHE A 81 12.96 -7.81 -21.68
CA PHE A 81 11.63 -8.23 -21.24
C PHE A 81 11.66 -8.81 -19.82
N ASP A 82 12.59 -9.74 -19.55
CA ASP A 82 12.77 -10.34 -18.23
C ASP A 82 13.05 -9.26 -17.17
N LEU A 83 13.90 -8.28 -17.51
CA LEU A 83 14.18 -7.14 -16.63
C LEU A 83 12.95 -6.27 -16.37
N ALA A 84 12.16 -5.97 -17.40
CA ALA A 84 10.94 -5.18 -17.26
C ALA A 84 9.92 -5.87 -16.34
N VAL A 85 9.73 -7.19 -16.49
CA VAL A 85 8.87 -7.99 -15.62
C VAL A 85 9.35 -7.92 -14.18
N VAL A 86 10.65 -8.10 -13.95
CA VAL A 86 11.25 -8.05 -12.61
C VAL A 86 11.10 -6.66 -11.96
N ILE A 87 11.36 -5.58 -12.69
CA ILE A 87 11.18 -4.19 -12.18
C ILE A 87 9.71 -3.95 -11.83
N TYR A 88 8.78 -4.39 -12.68
CA TYR A 88 7.35 -4.27 -12.41
C TYR A 88 6.94 -5.03 -11.15
N SER A 89 7.40 -6.27 -10.97
CA SER A 89 7.14 -7.04 -9.75
C SER A 89 7.68 -6.37 -8.49
N VAL A 90 8.89 -5.80 -8.54
CA VAL A 90 9.46 -5.05 -7.41
C VAL A 90 8.63 -3.82 -7.08
N LYS A 91 8.18 -3.08 -8.10
CA LYS A 91 7.31 -1.91 -7.90
C LYS A 91 6.04 -2.30 -7.12
N LEU A 92 5.39 -3.41 -7.49
CA LEU A 92 4.21 -3.90 -6.78
C LEU A 92 4.52 -4.26 -5.31
N ILE A 93 5.70 -4.82 -5.04
CA ILE A 93 6.12 -5.17 -3.67
C ILE A 93 6.45 -3.93 -2.83
N LEU A 94 7.09 -2.91 -3.43
CA LEU A 94 7.52 -1.70 -2.71
C LEU A 94 6.39 -0.71 -2.46
N TYR A 95 5.42 -0.66 -3.36
CA TYR A 95 4.28 0.26 -3.29
C TYR A 95 2.97 -0.54 -3.25
N PRO A 96 2.70 -1.22 -2.13
CA PRO A 96 1.44 -1.94 -1.97
C PRO A 96 0.25 -1.00 -2.03
N GLY A 97 -0.88 -1.52 -2.49
CA GLY A 97 -2.16 -0.82 -2.42
C GLY A 97 -2.48 -0.50 -0.96
N THR A 98 -2.69 0.77 -0.63
CA THR A 98 -3.21 1.12 0.70
C THR A 98 -4.69 0.78 0.73
N PRO A 99 -5.14 -0.10 1.65
CA PRO A 99 -6.56 -0.33 1.81
C PRO A 99 -7.23 0.98 2.23
N VAL A 100 -8.43 1.23 1.70
CA VAL A 100 -9.19 2.46 1.98
C VAL A 100 -9.56 2.56 3.46
N HIS A 101 -9.80 1.41 4.10
CA HIS A 101 -10.14 1.27 5.51
C HIS A 101 -9.19 0.31 6.23
N ARG A 102 -8.91 0.57 7.50
CA ARG A 102 -8.16 -0.26 8.45
C ARG A 102 -9.08 -1.35 8.99
N TRP A 103 -9.28 -2.41 8.23
CA TRP A 103 -10.10 -3.57 8.59
C TRP A 103 -9.53 -4.46 9.72
N GLN A 104 -8.90 -3.88 10.73
CA GLN A 104 -8.10 -4.57 11.75
C GLN A 104 -8.95 -5.21 12.87
N HIS A 105 -10.27 -5.03 12.88
CA HIS A 105 -11.13 -5.57 13.92
C HIS A 105 -11.66 -6.97 13.57
N ALA A 106 -11.63 -7.86 14.57
CA ALA A 106 -11.89 -9.29 14.48
C ALA A 106 -13.27 -9.76 13.94
N PRO A 107 -14.38 -8.98 13.98
CA PRO A 107 -15.67 -9.56 13.64
C PRO A 107 -15.78 -9.91 12.15
N ILE A 108 -15.06 -9.27 11.22
CA ILE A 108 -15.24 -9.58 9.78
C ILE A 108 -14.66 -10.93 9.34
N SER A 109 -13.94 -11.64 10.21
CA SER A 109 -13.19 -12.85 9.84
C SER A 109 -14.05 -14.01 9.31
N HIS A 110 -15.33 -14.09 9.71
CA HIS A 110 -16.27 -15.12 9.26
C HIS A 110 -16.92 -14.81 7.91
N ILE A 111 -16.76 -13.59 7.40
CA ILE A 111 -17.43 -13.14 6.18
C ILE A 111 -16.71 -13.73 4.96
N LEU A 112 -17.49 -14.36 4.09
CA LEU A 112 -17.00 -15.02 2.87
C LEU A 112 -17.53 -14.32 1.62
N PHE A 113 -16.64 -14.04 0.67
CA PHE A 113 -16.96 -13.39 -0.60
C PHE A 113 -17.15 -14.39 -1.74
N LYS A 114 -17.97 -14.00 -2.71
CA LYS A 114 -18.23 -14.76 -3.93
C LYS A 114 -17.08 -14.62 -4.94
N ARG A 115 -15.93 -15.24 -4.64
CA ARG A 115 -14.78 -15.28 -5.55
C ARG A 115 -14.69 -16.63 -6.27
N HIS A 116 -14.64 -16.62 -7.60
CA HIS A 116 -14.34 -17.82 -8.38
C HIS A 116 -12.86 -18.17 -8.27
N PHE A 117 -12.51 -19.46 -8.22
CA PHE A 117 -11.12 -19.91 -8.07
C PHE A 117 -10.20 -19.35 -9.17
N MET A 118 -10.70 -19.23 -10.41
CA MET A 118 -9.94 -18.63 -11.51
C MET A 118 -9.58 -17.16 -11.25
N HIS A 119 -10.41 -16.43 -10.51
CA HIS A 119 -10.15 -15.03 -10.15
C HIS A 119 -9.05 -14.91 -9.07
N LEU A 120 -8.64 -16.02 -8.46
CA LEU A 120 -7.48 -16.00 -7.57
C LEU A 120 -6.20 -15.59 -8.31
N PHE A 121 -6.08 -16.00 -9.57
CA PHE A 121 -4.90 -15.75 -10.38
C PHE A 121 -5.03 -14.51 -11.28
N SER A 122 -6.25 -14.18 -11.70
CA SER A 122 -6.49 -13.06 -12.64
C SER A 122 -6.92 -11.75 -11.97
N GLN A 123 -7.47 -11.80 -10.76
CA GLN A 123 -7.94 -10.61 -10.03
C GLN A 123 -7.01 -10.32 -8.86
N SER A 124 -6.47 -9.10 -8.77
CA SER A 124 -5.73 -8.67 -7.60
C SER A 124 -6.67 -8.48 -6.40
N ASN A 125 -6.12 -8.60 -5.18
CA ASN A 125 -6.87 -8.34 -3.95
C ASN A 125 -7.35 -6.88 -3.89
N ASP A 126 -6.57 -5.93 -4.41
CA ASP A 126 -6.97 -4.52 -4.52
C ASP A 126 -8.22 -4.34 -5.38
N LYS A 127 -8.30 -5.05 -6.52
CA LYS A 127 -9.47 -4.98 -7.40
C LYS A 127 -10.71 -5.57 -6.72
N LEU A 128 -10.54 -6.64 -5.94
CA LEU A 128 -11.64 -7.19 -5.13
C LEU A 128 -12.07 -6.19 -4.04
N GLY A 129 -11.12 -5.58 -3.33
CA GLY A 129 -11.41 -4.53 -2.35
C GLY A 129 -12.18 -3.35 -2.94
N ALA A 130 -11.84 -2.92 -4.15
CA ALA A 130 -12.56 -1.86 -4.86
C ALA A 130 -14.01 -2.24 -5.19
N PHE A 131 -14.27 -3.48 -5.61
CA PHE A 131 -15.64 -3.95 -5.87
C PHE A 131 -16.47 -4.04 -4.58
N ILE A 132 -15.88 -4.56 -3.50
CA ILE A 132 -16.53 -4.63 -2.20
C ILE A 132 -16.88 -3.21 -1.70
N LEU A 133 -15.97 -2.25 -1.88
CA LEU A 133 -16.20 -0.86 -1.49
C LEU A 133 -17.31 -0.20 -2.32
N ASP A 134 -17.36 -0.43 -3.64
CA ASP A 134 -18.46 0.04 -4.48
C ASP A 134 -19.80 -0.58 -4.05
N ALA A 135 -19.82 -1.88 -3.76
CA ALA A 135 -21.01 -2.57 -3.27
C ALA A 135 -21.48 -2.06 -1.90
N LEU A 136 -20.56 -1.80 -0.96
CA LEU A 136 -20.84 -1.18 0.33
C LEU A 136 -21.42 0.23 0.15
N TRP A 137 -20.82 1.04 -0.72
CA TRP A 137 -21.31 2.38 -1.01
C TRP A 137 -22.74 2.35 -1.56
N ARG A 138 -23.04 1.44 -2.50
CA ARG A 138 -24.40 1.25 -3.03
C ARG A 138 -25.39 0.75 -1.97
N ALA A 139 -24.98 -0.18 -1.12
CA ALA A 139 -25.81 -0.69 -0.03
C ALA A 139 -26.19 0.43 0.97
N ASN A 140 -25.24 1.32 1.30
CA ASN A 140 -25.51 2.51 2.11
C ASN A 140 -26.52 3.48 1.48
N HIS A 141 -26.75 3.40 0.16
CA HIS A 141 -27.78 4.16 -0.56
C HIS A 141 -29.06 3.35 -0.82
N GLY A 142 -29.28 2.27 -0.06
CA GLY A 142 -30.49 1.43 -0.14
C GLY A 142 -30.44 0.33 -1.21
N GLN A 143 -29.34 0.18 -1.94
CA GLN A 143 -29.19 -0.88 -2.95
C GLN A 143 -28.49 -2.12 -2.38
N MET A 144 -29.11 -2.75 -1.37
CA MET A 144 -28.52 -3.89 -0.64
C MET A 144 -28.22 -5.10 -1.54
N GLU A 145 -28.97 -5.28 -2.63
CA GLU A 145 -28.77 -6.39 -3.58
C GLU A 145 -27.39 -6.41 -4.23
N ALA A 146 -26.76 -5.25 -4.41
CA ALA A 146 -25.38 -5.18 -4.93
C ALA A 146 -24.39 -5.84 -3.97
N LEU A 147 -24.56 -5.62 -2.66
CA LEU A 147 -23.70 -6.23 -1.64
C LEU A 147 -23.99 -7.73 -1.50
N ARG A 148 -25.27 -8.11 -1.46
CA ARG A 148 -25.70 -9.53 -1.43
C ARG A 148 -25.12 -10.34 -2.59
N HIS A 149 -24.99 -9.72 -3.77
CA HIS A 149 -24.41 -10.38 -4.94
C HIS A 149 -22.92 -10.74 -4.79
N GLU A 150 -22.17 -9.93 -4.05
CA GLU A 150 -20.72 -10.10 -3.83
C GLU A 150 -20.41 -11.07 -2.67
N MET A 151 -21.40 -11.41 -1.85
CA MET A 151 -21.23 -12.31 -0.70
C MET A 151 -21.50 -13.77 -1.07
N LEU A 152 -20.82 -14.68 -0.36
CA LEU A 152 -21.09 -16.11 -0.50
C LEU A 152 -22.44 -16.49 0.10
N ASP A 153 -22.71 -15.97 1.30
CA ASP A 153 -24.01 -16.03 1.96
C ASP A 153 -24.67 -14.63 1.90
N PRO A 154 -25.80 -14.47 1.19
CA PRO A 154 -26.50 -13.19 1.12
C PRO A 154 -26.97 -12.66 2.48
N ASP A 155 -27.21 -13.54 3.46
CA ASP A 155 -27.71 -13.15 4.78
C ASP A 155 -26.63 -12.44 5.63
N ASP A 156 -25.35 -12.63 5.29
CA ASP A 156 -24.22 -11.93 5.93
C ASP A 156 -24.12 -10.45 5.50
N ALA A 157 -24.87 -10.00 4.49
CA ALA A 157 -24.74 -8.65 3.93
C ALA A 157 -25.13 -7.54 4.90
N ASP A 158 -26.23 -7.72 5.61
CA ASP A 158 -26.70 -6.74 6.59
C ASP A 158 -25.70 -6.61 7.76
N MET A 159 -25.16 -7.74 8.22
CA MET A 159 -24.12 -7.76 9.25
C MET A 159 -22.81 -7.14 8.77
N PHE A 160 -22.38 -7.44 7.54
CA PHE A 160 -21.17 -6.85 6.97
C PHE A 160 -21.29 -5.34 6.80
N LEU A 161 -22.44 -4.85 6.34
CA LEU A 161 -22.69 -3.42 6.20
C LEU A 161 -22.61 -2.71 7.56
N MET A 162 -23.23 -3.29 8.60
CA MET A 162 -23.15 -2.76 9.96
C MET A 162 -21.69 -2.69 10.45
N LEU A 163 -20.93 -3.78 10.33
CA LEU A 163 -19.52 -3.82 10.73
C LEU A 163 -18.65 -2.84 9.94
N ALA A 164 -18.92 -2.66 8.65
CA ALA A 164 -18.22 -1.70 7.82
C ALA A 164 -18.52 -0.25 8.23
N ASN A 165 -19.78 0.05 8.55
CA ASN A 165 -20.18 1.38 9.01
C ASN A 165 -19.58 1.70 10.38
N ASP A 166 -19.61 0.75 11.33
CA ASP A 166 -18.96 0.90 12.64
C ASP A 166 -17.46 1.18 12.50
N GLN A 167 -16.78 0.49 11.57
CA GLN A 167 -15.36 0.71 11.28
C GLN A 167 -15.11 2.11 10.68
N GLN A 168 -15.96 2.54 9.74
CA GLN A 168 -15.85 3.86 9.11
C GLN A 168 -16.08 4.99 10.13
N GLU A 169 -17.02 4.80 11.05
CA GLU A 169 -17.26 5.75 12.14
C GLU A 169 -16.07 5.81 13.10
N ALA A 170 -15.53 4.67 13.52
CA ALA A 170 -14.34 4.61 14.36
C ALA A 170 -13.12 5.31 13.72
N GLU A 171 -12.89 5.10 12.41
CA GLU A 171 -11.83 5.80 11.67
C GLU A 171 -12.07 7.30 11.56
N ARG A 172 -13.32 7.71 11.38
CA ARG A 172 -13.70 9.13 11.34
C ARG A 172 -13.41 9.78 12.69
N ASP A 173 -13.78 9.13 13.78
CA ASP A 173 -13.53 9.63 15.14
C ASP A 173 -12.03 9.70 15.46
N GLU A 174 -11.25 8.70 15.04
CA GLU A 174 -9.79 8.73 15.15
C GLU A 174 -9.21 9.93 14.38
N ARG A 175 -9.68 10.17 13.14
CA ARG A 175 -9.25 11.33 12.35
C ARG A 175 -9.63 12.67 12.98
N ILE A 176 -10.81 12.78 13.58
CA ILE A 176 -11.20 14.01 14.30
C ILE A 176 -10.28 14.22 15.51
N ARG A 177 -10.00 13.14 16.27
CA ARG A 177 -9.13 13.21 17.45
C ARG A 177 -7.68 13.55 17.11
N VAL A 178 -7.14 12.99 16.02
CA VAL A 178 -5.75 13.23 15.58
C VAL A 178 -5.64 14.55 14.81
N GLY A 179 -6.61 14.86 13.94
CA GLY A 179 -6.64 16.07 13.11
C GLY A 179 -6.77 17.35 13.94
N PHE A 180 -7.41 17.30 15.11
CA PHE A 180 -7.39 18.41 16.07
C PHE A 180 -5.97 18.77 16.56
N CYS A 181 -4.99 17.87 16.43
CA CYS A 181 -3.59 18.18 16.77
C CYS A 181 -2.79 18.74 15.59
N ASP A 182 -3.09 18.36 14.34
CA ASP A 182 -2.32 18.83 13.18
C ASP A 182 -2.60 20.30 12.86
N ASP A 183 -3.85 20.78 13.00
CA ASP A 183 -4.19 22.19 12.75
C ASP A 183 -3.67 23.14 13.85
N LEU A 184 -3.50 22.68 15.09
CA LEU A 184 -2.99 23.52 16.19
C LEU A 184 -1.47 23.76 16.12
N THR A 185 -0.76 23.02 15.28
CA THR A 185 0.70 23.20 15.12
C THR A 185 1.03 24.26 14.06
N ILE A 186 0.13 24.52 13.11
CA ILE A 186 0.34 25.55 12.08
C ILE A 186 0.12 26.97 12.63
N CYS A 187 -0.72 27.14 13.66
CA CYS A 187 -0.99 28.48 14.23
C CYS A 187 0.06 28.96 15.25
N ARG A 188 1.07 28.16 15.62
CA ARG A 188 2.06 28.56 16.65
C ARG A 188 3.33 29.21 16.08
N ASP A 189 3.58 29.07 14.78
CA ASP A 189 4.77 29.64 14.15
C ASP A 189 4.55 31.08 13.65
N GLU A 190 3.31 31.51 13.40
CA GLU A 190 3.05 32.89 12.94
C GLU A 190 3.13 33.95 14.06
N GLU A 191 2.85 33.60 15.32
CA GLU A 191 2.94 34.56 16.44
C GLU A 191 4.38 34.79 16.92
N SER A 192 5.34 33.91 16.55
CA SER A 192 6.75 34.07 16.91
C SER A 192 7.51 35.01 15.95
N ASP A 193 7.05 35.11 14.70
CA ASP A 193 7.68 35.98 13.69
C ASP A 193 7.23 37.45 13.81
N GLU A 194 6.03 37.72 14.33
CA GLU A 194 5.59 39.11 14.60
C GLU A 194 6.37 39.76 15.76
N ALA A 195 6.69 39.00 16.82
CA ALA A 195 7.51 39.49 17.93
C ALA A 195 8.97 39.73 17.53
N ALA A 196 9.51 38.96 16.57
CA ALA A 196 10.85 39.17 16.04
C ALA A 196 10.93 40.42 15.12
N SER A 197 9.85 40.74 14.41
CA SER A 197 9.76 41.91 13.52
C SER A 197 9.77 43.23 14.31
N GLU A 198 9.04 43.32 15.44
CA GLU A 198 9.03 44.53 16.27
C GLU A 198 10.40 44.81 16.94
N ALA A 199 11.12 43.76 17.33
CA ALA A 199 12.45 43.89 17.94
C ALA A 199 13.53 44.43 16.97
N VAL A 200 13.38 44.20 15.66
CA VAL A 200 14.30 44.73 14.64
C VAL A 200 13.99 46.18 14.28
N SER A 201 12.70 46.55 14.24
CA SER A 201 12.28 47.93 13.93
C SER A 201 12.74 48.94 15.00
N SER A 202 12.79 48.54 16.27
CA SER A 202 13.24 49.42 17.37
C SER A 202 14.75 49.79 17.31
N LYS A 203 15.59 49.00 16.64
CA LYS A 203 17.05 49.25 16.57
C LYS A 203 17.51 50.22 15.48
N MET A 204 16.65 50.63 14.55
CA MET A 204 17.05 51.52 13.44
C MET A 204 16.90 53.02 13.69
N LEU A 205 16.38 53.46 14.84
CA LEU A 205 16.21 54.88 15.18
C LEU A 205 17.30 55.42 16.12
N SER A 206 18.58 55.27 15.74
CA SER A 206 19.67 56.05 16.35
C SER A 206 20.30 56.98 15.29
N PRO A 207 19.99 58.29 15.30
CA PRO A 207 20.61 59.25 14.41
C PRO A 207 22.02 59.59 14.92
N GLY A 208 23.04 59.07 14.24
CA GLY A 208 24.43 59.46 14.43
C GLY A 208 24.69 60.85 13.83
N TYR A 209 24.65 61.87 14.69
CA TYR A 209 25.28 63.17 14.43
C TYR A 209 26.80 63.04 14.58
N ARG A 210 27.54 63.32 13.50
CA ARG A 210 28.79 64.09 13.52
C ARG A 210 29.25 64.44 12.11
#